data_AF-A0A662S1L4-F1
#
_entry.id   AF-A0A662S1L4-F1
#
_cell.length_a   1.000
_cell.length_b   1.000
_cell.length_c   1.000
_cell.angle_alpha   90.00
_cell.angle_beta   90.00
_cell.angle_gamma   90.00
#
_symmetry.space_group_name_H-M   'P 1'
#
loop_
_entity.id
_entity.type
_entity.pdbx_description
1 polymer ?
#
loop_
_entity_poly.entity_id
_entity_poly.type
_entity_poly.pdbx_seq_one_letter_code
_entity_poly.pdbx_strand_id
1 'polypeptide(L)'
;RIVLDQAEVFEVDIIAQDEEGEKYCVEVKSGRVGVSDIRQVYANSKILDMKPMLVCKGFADEAAEAVARELDVRVISLSDYYVLLEPEELEIVVRTALQDVFEEYGLFPIPQFEEIGERDWRIIEAIAKAESFDEAAKYLNLEADELGKMVGDLRRRGVFPRRGQSFDDLKRFSLQLIQRYSIVRKLEEIENRLKRIEERLREIEEP
;
A
#
# COMPACT_ATOMS: atom_id res chain seq x y z
N ARG A 1 -18.37 26.86 -22.97
CA ARG A 1 -17.78 27.23 -24.28
C ARG A 1 -18.19 28.63 -24.67
N ILE A 2 -17.22 29.46 -25.07
CA ILE A 2 -17.39 30.86 -25.46
C ILE A 2 -17.16 31.00 -26.96
N VAL A 3 -18.10 31.63 -27.65
CA VAL A 3 -18.06 31.86 -29.10
C VAL A 3 -17.98 33.36 -29.35
N LEU A 4 -16.96 33.80 -30.09
CA LEU A 4 -16.83 35.17 -30.61
C LEU A 4 -16.83 35.11 -32.13
N ASP A 5 -17.59 35.99 -32.78
CA ASP A 5 -17.66 36.08 -34.25
C ASP A 5 -17.84 34.72 -34.96
N GLN A 6 -18.69 33.86 -34.40
CA GLN A 6 -19.00 32.50 -34.88
C GLN A 6 -17.85 31.48 -34.75
N ALA A 7 -16.73 31.83 -34.12
CA ALA A 7 -15.64 30.92 -33.78
C ALA A 7 -15.64 30.58 -32.29
N GLU A 8 -15.49 29.30 -31.95
CA GLU A 8 -15.27 28.84 -30.58
C GLU A 8 -13.84 29.22 -30.15
N VAL A 9 -13.71 30.08 -29.13
CA VAL A 9 -12.41 30.67 -28.76
C VAL A 9 -11.79 29.97 -27.57
N PHE A 10 -12.59 29.67 -26.54
CA PHE A 10 -12.14 28.93 -25.36
C PHE A 10 -13.33 28.39 -24.54
N GLU A 11 -13.00 27.54 -23.59
CA GLU A 11 -13.90 27.03 -22.56
C GLU A 11 -13.55 27.62 -21.20
N VAL A 12 -14.55 27.75 -20.35
CA VAL A 12 -14.40 28.18 -18.95
C VAL A 12 -14.97 27.05 -18.12
N ASP A 13 -14.21 26.58 -17.14
CA ASP A 13 -14.64 25.49 -16.27
C ASP A 13 -15.83 25.91 -15.41
N ILE A 14 -15.72 27.07 -14.75
CA ILE A 14 -16.74 27.57 -13.82
C ILE A 14 -16.87 29.10 -13.96
N ILE A 15 -18.11 29.59 -13.97
CA ILE A 15 -18.42 31.01 -13.75
C ILE A 15 -19.01 31.12 -12.35
N ALA A 16 -18.35 31.88 -11.48
CA ALA A 16 -18.80 32.08 -10.10
C ALA A 16 -19.20 33.54 -9.88
N GLN A 17 -20.08 33.79 -8.91
CA GLN A 17 -20.45 35.12 -8.47
C GLN A 17 -20.35 35.16 -6.94
N ASP A 18 -19.72 36.19 -6.39
CA ASP A 18 -19.66 36.37 -4.94
C ASP A 18 -20.90 37.09 -4.37
N GLU A 19 -20.92 37.28 -3.05
CA GLU A 19 -22.02 37.92 -2.32
C GLU A 19 -22.22 39.40 -2.71
N GLU A 20 -21.17 40.05 -3.23
CA GLU A 20 -21.17 41.45 -3.67
C GLU A 20 -21.63 41.60 -5.14
N GLY A 21 -21.73 40.49 -5.87
CA GLY A 21 -22.16 40.44 -7.26
C GLY A 21 -21.02 40.40 -8.28
N GLU A 22 -19.78 40.31 -7.83
CA GLU A 22 -18.61 40.23 -8.70
C GLU A 22 -18.52 38.86 -9.36
N LYS A 23 -18.36 38.86 -10.69
CA LYS A 23 -18.27 37.63 -11.48
C LYS A 23 -16.82 37.23 -11.69
N TYR A 24 -16.57 35.95 -11.49
CA TYR A 24 -15.26 35.33 -11.67
C TYR A 24 -15.30 34.31 -12.81
N CYS A 25 -14.30 34.39 -13.67
CA CYS A 25 -13.97 33.34 -14.62
C CYS A 25 -12.96 32.42 -13.93
N VAL A 26 -13.40 31.21 -13.57
CA VAL A 26 -12.65 30.28 -12.75
C VAL A 26 -12.12 29.14 -13.61
N GLU A 27 -10.80 28.93 -13.54
CA GLU A 27 -10.10 27.78 -14.14
C GLU A 27 -9.66 26.81 -13.04
N VAL A 28 -9.84 25.51 -13.23
CA VAL A 28 -9.48 24.47 -12.27
C VAL A 28 -8.31 23.63 -12.80
N LYS A 29 -7.23 23.54 -12.01
CA LYS A 29 -6.07 22.68 -12.33
C LYS A 29 -5.84 21.66 -11.22
N SER A 30 -5.61 20.40 -11.59
CA SER A 30 -5.36 19.30 -10.65
C SER A 30 -3.98 19.32 -9.99
N GLY A 31 -3.05 20.14 -10.51
CA GLY A 31 -1.66 20.23 -10.09
C GLY A 31 -1.26 21.63 -9.61
N ARG A 32 0.05 21.85 -9.51
CA ARG A 32 0.60 23.20 -9.32
C ARG A 32 0.53 23.98 -10.62
N VAL A 33 0.36 25.29 -10.54
CA VAL A 33 0.25 26.15 -11.73
C VAL A 33 1.49 26.98 -12.00
N GLY A 34 1.79 27.13 -13.28
CA GLY A 34 2.85 27.99 -13.78
C GLY A 34 2.33 29.33 -14.28
N VAL A 35 3.27 30.17 -14.74
CA VAL A 35 2.98 31.49 -15.34
C VAL A 35 2.02 31.39 -16.54
N SER A 36 2.08 30.32 -17.33
CA SER A 36 1.19 30.11 -18.49
C SER A 36 -0.27 29.98 -18.08
N ASP A 37 -0.56 29.20 -17.03
CA ASP A 37 -1.92 28.99 -16.55
C ASP A 37 -2.54 30.30 -16.04
N ILE A 38 -1.74 31.09 -15.32
CA ILE A 38 -2.14 32.40 -14.80
C ILE A 38 -2.45 33.38 -15.93
N ARG A 39 -1.60 33.43 -16.97
CA ARG A 39 -1.84 34.29 -18.14
C ARG A 39 -3.07 33.85 -18.93
N GLN A 40 -3.30 32.54 -19.03
CA GLN A 40 -4.47 32.00 -19.73
C GLN A 40 -5.76 32.43 -19.03
N VAL A 41 -5.87 32.19 -17.71
CA VAL A 41 -7.09 32.57 -16.97
C VAL A 41 -7.28 34.10 -17.00
N TYR A 42 -6.21 34.88 -16.88
CA TYR A 42 -6.27 36.33 -17.00
C TYR A 42 -6.83 36.77 -18.36
N ALA A 43 -6.28 36.25 -19.47
CA ALA A 43 -6.71 36.61 -20.81
C ALA A 43 -8.17 36.23 -21.06
N ASN A 44 -8.58 35.03 -20.66
CA ASN A 44 -9.96 34.55 -20.80
C ASN A 44 -10.93 35.44 -19.99
N SER A 45 -10.55 35.80 -18.77
CA SER A 45 -11.36 36.65 -17.89
C SER A 45 -11.53 38.06 -18.46
N LYS A 46 -10.49 38.62 -19.09
CA LYS A 46 -10.58 39.92 -19.77
C LYS A 46 -11.52 39.90 -20.97
N ILE A 47 -11.54 38.81 -21.73
CA ILE A 47 -12.48 38.66 -22.86
C ILE A 47 -13.93 38.62 -22.37
N LEU A 48 -14.18 38.04 -21.19
CA LEU A 48 -15.52 37.89 -20.61
C LEU A 48 -15.96 39.04 -19.71
N ASP A 49 -15.11 40.05 -19.50
CA ASP A 49 -15.33 41.14 -18.55
C ASP A 49 -15.61 40.61 -17.12
N MET A 50 -14.79 39.66 -16.67
CA MET A 50 -14.86 39.02 -15.35
C MET A 50 -13.51 39.10 -14.63
N LYS A 51 -13.52 38.87 -13.32
CA LYS A 51 -12.30 38.74 -12.52
C LYS A 51 -11.68 37.35 -12.68
N PRO A 52 -10.35 37.24 -12.84
CA PRO A 52 -9.69 35.96 -12.96
C PRO A 52 -9.57 35.25 -11.62
N MET A 53 -9.92 33.96 -11.59
CA MET A 53 -9.72 33.10 -10.44
C MET A 53 -9.19 31.73 -10.87
N LEU A 54 -8.29 31.17 -10.08
CA LEU A 54 -7.70 29.86 -10.37
C LEU A 54 -7.71 28.97 -9.12
N VAL A 55 -8.18 27.74 -9.28
CA VAL A 55 -8.23 26.73 -8.20
C VAL A 55 -7.22 25.63 -8.50
N CYS A 56 -6.23 25.41 -7.62
CA CYS A 56 -5.12 24.48 -7.89
C CYS A 56 -4.44 23.93 -6.63
N LYS A 57 -3.38 23.11 -6.75
CA LYS A 57 -2.57 22.63 -5.61
C LYS A 57 -1.46 23.60 -5.16
N GLY A 58 -1.48 24.83 -5.65
CA GLY A 58 -0.49 25.88 -5.34
C GLY A 58 0.36 26.30 -6.55
N PHE A 59 1.33 27.19 -6.33
CA PHE A 59 2.23 27.69 -7.37
C PHE A 59 3.36 26.70 -7.68
N ALA A 60 3.78 26.65 -8.94
CA ALA A 60 4.94 25.87 -9.38
C ALA A 60 6.27 26.47 -8.89
N ASP A 61 6.37 27.81 -8.89
CA ASP A 61 7.54 28.59 -8.49
C ASP A 61 7.16 30.02 -8.05
N GLU A 62 8.14 30.77 -7.53
CA GLU A 62 7.97 32.17 -7.10
C GLU A 62 7.59 33.10 -8.26
N ALA A 63 7.96 32.76 -9.50
CA ALA A 63 7.64 33.56 -10.67
C ALA A 63 6.14 33.49 -10.99
N ALA A 64 5.53 32.31 -10.87
CA ALA A 64 4.09 32.14 -10.97
C ALA A 64 3.36 32.96 -9.91
N GLU A 65 3.80 32.89 -8.65
CA GLU A 65 3.21 33.69 -7.56
C GLU A 65 3.33 35.20 -7.80
N ALA A 66 4.49 35.67 -8.27
CA ALA A 66 4.71 37.08 -8.59
C ALA A 66 3.78 37.54 -9.73
N VAL A 67 3.64 36.74 -10.79
CA VAL A 67 2.76 37.08 -11.92
C VAL A 67 1.29 37.06 -11.52
N ALA A 68 0.85 36.12 -10.68
CA ALA A 68 -0.53 36.10 -10.19
C ALA A 68 -0.87 37.37 -9.42
N ARG A 69 0.04 37.85 -8.56
CA ARG A 69 -0.11 39.12 -7.83
C ARG A 69 -0.15 40.32 -8.77
N GLU A 70 0.76 40.38 -9.74
CA GLU A 70 0.82 41.50 -10.69
C GLU A 70 -0.43 41.59 -11.58
N LEU A 71 -0.99 40.44 -11.97
CA LEU A 71 -2.18 40.37 -12.82
C LEU A 71 -3.51 40.34 -12.05
N ASP A 72 -3.46 40.47 -10.72
CA ASP A 72 -4.62 40.39 -9.81
C ASP A 72 -5.45 39.10 -10.03
N VAL A 73 -4.76 37.98 -10.23
CA VAL A 73 -5.37 36.66 -10.38
C VAL A 73 -5.56 36.05 -9.00
N ARG A 74 -6.81 35.85 -8.60
CA ARG A 74 -7.14 35.22 -7.32
C ARG A 74 -6.84 33.73 -7.38
N VAL A 75 -5.86 33.26 -6.62
CA VAL A 75 -5.51 31.83 -6.54
C VAL A 75 -6.02 31.23 -5.25
N ILE A 76 -6.83 30.17 -5.37
CA ILE A 76 -7.29 29.35 -4.24
C ILE A 76 -6.47 28.05 -4.28
N SER A 77 -5.56 27.88 -3.32
CA SER A 77 -4.79 26.65 -3.20
C SER A 77 -5.57 25.62 -2.41
N LEU A 78 -5.90 24.49 -3.03
CA LEU A 78 -6.52 23.33 -2.40
C LEU A 78 -5.65 22.74 -1.27
N SER A 79 -4.33 22.96 -1.28
CA SER A 79 -3.47 22.61 -0.14
C SER A 79 -3.91 23.25 1.17
N ASP A 80 -4.55 24.42 1.08
CA ASP A 80 -4.97 25.21 2.24
C ASP A 80 -6.31 24.71 2.80
N TYR A 81 -6.99 23.83 2.05
CA TYR A 81 -8.32 23.30 2.35
C TYR A 81 -8.37 21.78 2.45
N TYR A 82 -7.32 21.05 2.06
CA TYR A 82 -7.32 19.59 2.04
C TYR A 82 -6.22 18.95 2.91
N VAL A 83 -6.65 18.38 4.03
CA VAL A 83 -6.19 17.03 4.40
C VAL A 83 -6.85 16.10 3.36
N LEU A 84 -6.10 15.71 2.33
CA LEU A 84 -6.58 14.93 1.17
C LEU A 84 -6.98 13.47 1.50
N LEU A 85 -7.14 13.13 2.78
CA LEU A 85 -7.66 11.85 3.22
C LEU A 85 -8.70 12.13 4.29
N GLU A 86 -9.93 11.68 4.06
CA GLU A 86 -10.84 11.51 5.19
C GLU A 86 -10.13 10.61 6.24
N PRO A 87 -10.35 10.80 7.55
CA PRO A 87 -9.73 9.97 8.58
C PRO A 87 -9.81 8.46 8.29
N GLU A 88 -10.89 8.04 7.66
CA GLU A 88 -11.17 6.69 7.18
C GLU A 88 -10.19 6.23 6.09
N GLU A 89 -9.89 7.08 5.11
CA GLU A 89 -8.93 6.77 4.04
C GLU A 89 -7.50 6.69 4.59
N LEU A 90 -7.14 7.58 5.53
CA LEU A 90 -5.85 7.51 6.21
C LEU A 90 -5.72 6.23 7.03
N GLU A 91 -6.78 5.82 7.74
CA GLU A 91 -6.81 4.56 8.48
C GLU A 91 -6.53 3.38 7.54
N ILE A 92 -7.18 3.34 6.37
CA ILE A 92 -6.98 2.28 5.38
C ILE A 92 -5.52 2.25 4.91
N VAL A 93 -4.93 3.40 4.57
CA VAL A 93 -3.53 3.49 4.12
C VAL A 93 -2.58 2.98 5.21
N VAL A 94 -2.75 3.46 6.44
CA VAL A 94 -1.87 3.06 7.57
C VAL A 94 -2.03 1.59 7.90
N ARG A 95 -3.27 1.08 7.95
CA ARG A 95 -3.56 -0.34 8.21
C ARG A 95 -2.94 -1.24 7.16
N THR A 96 -3.06 -0.87 5.89
CA THR A 96 -2.48 -1.64 4.78
C THR A 96 -0.96 -1.65 4.86
N ALA A 97 -0.34 -0.49 5.09
CA ALA A 97 1.12 -0.40 5.24
C ALA A 97 1.64 -1.25 6.40
N LEU A 98 0.96 -1.25 7.55
CA LEU A 98 1.33 -2.09 8.69
C LEU A 98 1.14 -3.59 8.39
N GLN A 99 0.08 -3.96 7.70
CA GLN A 99 -0.14 -5.34 7.27
C GLN A 99 1.00 -5.81 6.36
N ASP A 100 1.36 -5.02 5.34
CA ASP A 100 2.45 -5.36 4.43
C ASP A 100 3.79 -5.52 5.16
N VAL A 101 4.11 -4.64 6.12
CA VAL A 101 5.32 -4.76 6.97
C VAL A 101 5.29 -6.03 7.81
N PHE A 102 4.15 -6.34 8.45
CA PHE A 102 4.04 -7.57 9.24
C PHE A 102 4.13 -8.81 8.36
N GLU A 103 3.69 -8.78 7.12
CA GLU A 103 3.84 -9.89 6.17
C GLU A 103 5.28 -10.03 5.68
N GLU A 104 5.94 -8.93 5.32
CA GLU A 104 7.32 -8.94 4.83
C GLU A 104 8.28 -9.52 5.87
N TYR A 105 8.16 -9.06 7.12
CA TYR A 105 9.01 -9.51 8.22
C TYR A 105 8.44 -10.71 8.99
N GLY A 106 7.32 -11.28 8.51
CA GLY A 106 6.68 -12.45 9.08
C GLY A 106 6.19 -12.25 10.51
N LEU A 107 5.88 -11.05 10.96
CA LEU A 107 5.41 -10.76 12.33
C LEU A 107 3.97 -11.20 12.60
N PHE A 108 3.32 -11.90 11.67
CA PHE A 108 2.02 -12.52 11.89
C PHE A 108 2.07 -13.53 13.05
N PRO A 109 0.99 -13.63 13.85
CA PRO A 109 0.83 -14.72 14.78
C PRO A 109 0.91 -16.03 14.01
N ILE A 110 1.97 -16.78 14.29
CA ILE A 110 2.25 -18.06 13.66
C ILE A 110 1.26 -19.08 14.23
N PRO A 111 0.76 -20.05 13.42
CA PRO A 111 0.10 -21.22 13.96
C PRO A 111 0.94 -21.86 15.08
N GLN A 112 0.31 -22.61 15.97
CA GLN A 112 1.09 -23.40 16.92
C GLN A 112 1.88 -24.48 16.15
N PHE A 113 3.09 -24.81 16.59
CA PHE A 113 3.96 -25.78 15.88
C PHE A 113 3.24 -27.11 15.65
N GLU A 114 2.45 -27.50 16.65
CA GLU A 114 1.64 -28.70 16.73
C GLU A 114 0.51 -28.74 15.69
N GLU A 115 0.14 -27.61 15.09
CA GLU A 115 -0.90 -27.51 14.06
C GLU A 115 -0.37 -27.79 12.64
N ILE A 116 0.96 -27.85 12.46
CA ILE A 116 1.61 -28.14 11.17
C ILE A 116 2.07 -29.59 11.14
N GLY A 117 1.30 -30.45 10.45
CA GLY A 117 1.61 -31.87 10.32
C GLY A 117 2.86 -32.14 9.48
N GLU A 118 3.38 -33.38 9.53
CA GLU A 118 4.55 -33.78 8.73
C GLU A 118 4.37 -33.55 7.23
N ARG A 119 3.16 -33.82 6.72
CA ARG A 119 2.83 -33.58 5.31
C ARG A 119 2.95 -32.10 4.94
N ASP A 120 2.52 -31.21 5.83
CA ASP A 120 2.59 -29.76 5.63
C ASP A 120 4.03 -29.28 5.62
N TRP A 121 4.84 -29.80 6.54
CA TRP A 121 6.28 -29.53 6.59
C TRP A 121 7.01 -29.92 5.31
N ARG A 122 6.66 -31.06 4.71
CA ARG A 122 7.23 -31.46 3.42
C ARG A 122 6.92 -30.46 2.31
N ILE A 123 5.71 -29.88 2.32
CA ILE A 123 5.33 -28.85 1.35
C ILE A 123 6.15 -27.58 1.56
N ILE A 124 6.21 -27.10 2.82
CA ILE A 124 6.96 -25.90 3.20
C ILE A 124 8.44 -26.05 2.81
N GLU A 125 9.05 -27.21 3.11
CA GLU A 125 10.44 -27.50 2.73
C GLU A 125 10.67 -27.56 1.22
N ALA A 126 9.74 -28.17 0.47
CA ALA A 126 9.83 -28.24 -0.99
C ALA A 126 9.76 -26.85 -1.63
N ILE A 127 8.83 -26.00 -1.17
CA ILE A 127 8.68 -24.62 -1.63
C ILE A 127 9.92 -23.79 -1.27
N ALA A 128 10.46 -23.94 -0.06
CA ALA A 128 11.63 -23.18 0.39
C ALA A 128 12.90 -23.47 -0.44
N LYS A 129 13.04 -24.70 -0.95
CA LYS A 129 14.24 -25.16 -1.69
C LYS A 129 14.15 -24.96 -3.19
N ALA A 130 12.94 -24.90 -3.75
CA ALA A 130 12.73 -24.82 -5.19
C ALA A 130 12.94 -23.39 -5.75
N GLU A 131 13.32 -23.28 -7.02
CA GLU A 131 13.42 -22.03 -7.77
C GLU A 131 12.12 -21.69 -8.52
N SER A 132 11.18 -22.62 -8.60
CA SER A 132 9.86 -22.39 -9.21
C SER A 132 8.76 -23.25 -8.58
N PHE A 133 7.51 -22.88 -8.81
CA PHE A 133 6.35 -23.65 -8.34
C PHE A 133 6.31 -25.06 -8.94
N ASP A 134 6.65 -25.20 -10.23
CA ASP A 134 6.74 -26.51 -10.90
C ASP A 134 7.85 -27.38 -10.32
N GLU A 135 8.99 -26.79 -9.95
CA GLU A 135 10.07 -27.53 -9.30
C GLU A 135 9.69 -27.98 -7.89
N ALA A 136 8.99 -27.14 -7.13
CA ALA A 136 8.45 -27.52 -5.82
C ALA A 136 7.49 -28.71 -5.93
N ALA A 137 6.63 -28.73 -6.96
CA ALA A 137 5.71 -29.83 -7.24
C ALA A 137 6.47 -31.12 -7.57
N LYS A 138 7.53 -31.02 -8.39
CA LYS A 138 8.43 -32.15 -8.71
C LYS A 138 9.11 -32.75 -7.48
N TYR A 139 9.57 -31.93 -6.52
CA TYR A 139 10.15 -32.44 -5.27
C TYR A 139 9.17 -33.29 -4.45
N LEU A 140 7.87 -33.05 -4.61
CA LEU A 140 6.82 -33.80 -3.95
C LEU A 140 6.24 -34.94 -4.80
N ASN A 141 6.73 -35.11 -6.04
CA ASN A 141 6.14 -35.98 -7.06
C ASN A 141 4.64 -35.68 -7.28
N LEU A 142 4.30 -34.40 -7.39
CA LEU A 142 2.94 -33.91 -7.62
C LEU A 142 2.87 -33.12 -8.93
N GLU A 143 1.66 -33.04 -9.47
CA GLU A 143 1.34 -32.06 -10.51
C GLU A 143 1.16 -30.66 -9.88
N ALA A 144 1.39 -29.60 -10.67
CA ALA A 144 1.28 -28.22 -10.18
C ALA A 144 -0.09 -27.91 -9.57
N ASP A 145 -1.18 -28.40 -10.17
CA ASP A 145 -2.54 -28.21 -9.67
C ASP A 145 -2.77 -28.87 -8.30
N GLU A 146 -2.12 -30.01 -8.05
CA GLU A 146 -2.23 -30.71 -6.77
C GLU A 146 -1.49 -29.96 -5.66
N LEU A 147 -0.27 -29.48 -5.96
CA LEU A 147 0.45 -28.58 -5.07
C LEU A 147 -0.39 -27.32 -4.78
N GLY A 148 -1.02 -26.74 -5.80
CA GLY A 148 -1.90 -25.58 -5.67
C GLY A 148 -3.07 -25.82 -4.70
N LYS A 149 -3.71 -26.99 -4.77
CA LYS A 149 -4.78 -27.39 -3.82
C LYS A 149 -4.25 -27.51 -2.39
N MET A 150 -3.06 -28.08 -2.21
CA MET A 150 -2.44 -28.27 -0.90
C MET A 150 -2.00 -26.93 -0.28
N VAL A 151 -1.41 -26.04 -1.09
CA VAL A 151 -1.13 -24.64 -0.70
C VAL A 151 -2.42 -23.91 -0.32
N GLY A 152 -3.49 -24.09 -1.10
CA GLY A 152 -4.80 -23.53 -0.79
C GLY A 152 -5.37 -24.01 0.54
N ASP A 153 -5.08 -25.25 0.94
CA ASP A 153 -5.46 -25.77 2.25
C ASP A 153 -4.67 -25.13 3.40
N LEU A 154 -3.35 -25.04 3.25
CA LEU A 154 -2.48 -24.33 4.20
C LEU A 154 -2.94 -22.88 4.41
N ARG A 155 -3.40 -22.21 3.35
CA ARG A 155 -3.98 -20.86 3.44
C ARG A 155 -5.27 -20.81 4.26
N ARG A 156 -6.21 -21.75 4.03
CA ARG A 156 -7.47 -21.79 4.79
C ARG A 156 -7.22 -21.99 6.29
N ARG A 157 -6.28 -22.88 6.62
CA ARG A 157 -5.85 -23.16 8.00
C ARG A 157 -5.01 -22.04 8.62
N GLY A 158 -4.60 -21.03 7.85
CA GLY A 158 -3.79 -19.92 8.35
C GLY A 158 -2.31 -20.26 8.51
N VAL A 159 -1.86 -21.42 7.99
CA VAL A 159 -0.43 -21.77 7.93
C VAL A 159 0.29 -20.90 6.92
N PHE A 160 -0.34 -20.62 5.78
CA PHE A 160 0.12 -19.61 4.82
C PHE A 160 -0.82 -18.40 4.78
N PRO A 161 -0.33 -17.22 4.36
CA PRO A 161 -1.16 -16.03 4.23
C PRO A 161 -2.35 -16.26 3.28
N ARG A 162 -3.52 -15.74 3.65
CA ARG A 162 -4.78 -15.98 2.94
C ARG A 162 -4.89 -15.28 1.58
N ARG A 163 -4.01 -14.32 1.29
CA ARG A 163 -4.00 -13.56 0.03
C ARG A 163 -3.33 -14.33 -1.13
N GLY A 164 -3.60 -13.88 -2.35
CA GLY A 164 -2.83 -14.31 -3.52
C GLY A 164 -1.38 -13.88 -3.36
N GLN A 165 -0.45 -14.79 -3.64
CA GLN A 165 0.99 -14.59 -3.46
C GLN A 165 1.72 -15.10 -4.70
N SER A 166 2.82 -14.45 -5.05
CA SER A 166 3.78 -15.00 -6.01
C SER A 166 4.47 -16.23 -5.41
N PHE A 167 5.17 -16.99 -6.25
CA PHE A 167 5.99 -18.10 -5.75
C PHE A 167 7.12 -17.62 -4.82
N ASP A 168 7.73 -16.47 -5.13
CA ASP A 168 8.81 -15.90 -4.31
C ASP A 168 8.32 -15.53 -2.90
N ASP A 169 7.11 -15.02 -2.79
CA ASP A 169 6.47 -14.73 -1.50
C ASP A 169 6.28 -16.03 -0.69
N LEU A 170 5.81 -17.10 -1.34
CA LEU A 170 5.65 -18.42 -0.72
C LEU A 170 7.00 -19.01 -0.28
N LYS A 171 8.06 -18.86 -1.09
CA LYS A 171 9.42 -19.30 -0.77
C LYS A 171 9.97 -18.56 0.45
N ARG A 172 9.85 -17.22 0.48
CA ARG A 172 10.28 -16.40 1.63
C ARG A 172 9.54 -16.77 2.90
N PHE A 173 8.21 -16.92 2.82
CA PHE A 173 7.41 -17.29 3.98
C PHE A 173 7.77 -18.69 4.50
N SER A 174 7.99 -19.64 3.59
CA SER A 174 8.41 -21.00 3.95
C SER A 174 9.77 -21.02 4.66
N LEU A 175 10.73 -20.22 4.19
CA LEU A 175 12.02 -20.05 4.85
C LEU A 175 11.88 -19.45 6.26
N GLN A 176 11.01 -18.45 6.44
CA GLN A 176 10.74 -17.85 7.75
C GLN A 176 10.14 -18.86 8.73
N LEU A 177 9.18 -19.69 8.29
CA LEU A 177 8.62 -20.77 9.10
C LEU A 177 9.72 -21.74 9.53
N ILE A 178 10.53 -22.24 8.58
CA ILE A 178 11.61 -23.19 8.88
C ILE A 178 12.59 -22.60 9.90
N GLN A 179 13.04 -21.35 9.70
CA GLN A 179 13.99 -20.70 10.59
C GLN A 179 13.42 -20.57 12.02
N ARG A 180 12.18 -20.09 12.16
CA ARG A 180 11.58 -19.90 13.48
C ARG A 180 11.29 -21.20 14.20
N TYR A 181 10.73 -22.20 13.53
CA TYR A 181 10.46 -23.49 14.17
C TYR A 181 11.73 -24.33 14.40
N SER A 182 12.83 -24.08 13.68
CA SER A 182 14.13 -24.65 14.03
C SER A 182 14.60 -24.19 15.42
N ILE A 183 14.24 -22.96 15.82
CA ILE A 183 14.51 -22.43 17.16
C ILE A 183 13.61 -23.13 18.17
N VAL A 184 12.30 -23.24 17.89
CA VAL A 184 11.34 -23.92 18.77
C VAL A 184 11.77 -25.37 19.04
N ARG A 185 12.08 -26.16 17.99
CA ARG A 185 12.56 -27.55 18.15
C ARG A 185 13.82 -27.65 19.01
N LYS A 186 14.78 -26.72 18.84
CA LYS A 186 15.99 -26.68 19.67
C LYS A 186 15.67 -26.39 21.13
N LEU A 187 14.71 -25.49 21.39
CA LEU A 187 14.27 -25.18 22.75
C LEU A 187 13.56 -26.38 23.39
N GLU A 188 12.68 -27.07 22.66
CA GLU A 188 12.02 -28.31 23.14
C GLU A 188 13.03 -29.41 23.43
N GLU A 189 14.06 -29.58 22.58
CA GLU A 189 15.11 -30.57 22.81
C GLU A 189 15.91 -30.23 24.08
N ILE A 190 16.25 -28.96 24.28
CA ILE A 190 16.91 -28.46 25.50
C ILE A 190 16.02 -28.74 26.72
N GLU A 191 14.73 -28.40 26.67
CA GLU A 191 13.78 -28.64 27.75
C GLU A 191 13.68 -30.12 28.10
N ASN A 192 13.56 -30.99 27.10
CA ASN A 192 13.50 -32.44 27.30
C ASN A 192 14.81 -33.02 27.86
N ARG A 193 15.96 -32.42 27.51
CA ARG A 193 17.25 -32.80 28.12
C ARG A 193 17.34 -32.32 29.57
N LEU A 194 16.86 -31.13 29.88
CA LEU A 194 16.81 -30.60 31.25
C LEU A 194 15.91 -31.47 32.13
N LYS A 195 14.70 -31.82 31.69
CA LYS A 195 13.79 -32.72 32.42
C LYS A 195 14.46 -34.06 32.75
N ARG A 196 15.15 -34.67 31.79
CA ARG A 196 15.91 -35.92 32.03
C ARG A 196 17.06 -35.75 33.01
N ILE A 197 17.71 -34.59 33.06
CA ILE A 197 18.76 -34.30 34.03
C ILE A 197 18.15 -34.13 35.43
N GLU A 198 17.04 -33.39 35.54
CA GLU A 198 16.30 -33.21 36.81
C GLU A 198 15.79 -34.53 37.38
N GLU A 199 15.22 -35.40 36.54
CA GLU A 199 14.79 -36.74 36.94
C GLU A 199 15.95 -37.56 37.51
N ARG A 200 17.09 -37.59 36.82
CA ARG A 200 18.28 -38.32 37.27
C ARG A 200 18.90 -37.74 38.55
N LEU A 201 18.81 -36.43 38.76
CA LEU A 201 19.29 -35.80 40.00
C LEU A 201 18.40 -36.18 41.18
N ARG A 202 17.07 -36.21 40.99
CA ARG A 202 16.13 -36.67 42.02
C ARG A 202 16.35 -38.12 42.42
N GLU A 203 16.60 -39.01 41.45
CA GLU A 203 16.95 -40.42 41.70
C GLU A 203 18.25 -40.60 42.49
N ILE A 204 19.15 -39.61 42.50
CA ILE A 204 20.40 -39.63 43.27
C ILE A 204 20.19 -39.05 44.68
N GLU A 205 19.24 -38.13 44.85
CA GLU A 205 18.91 -37.50 46.14
C GLU A 205 17.94 -38.32 47.01
N GLU A 206 17.17 -39.24 46.42
CA GLU A 206 16.34 -40.22 47.14
C GLU A 206 17.00 -41.63 47.10
N PRO A 207 17.85 -42.00 48.08
CA PRO A 207 18.47 -43.33 48.16
C PRO A 207 17.51 -44.46 48.56
#